data_AF-A0A842T080-F1
#
_entry.id   AF-A0A842T080-F1
#
_cell.length_a   1.000
_cell.length_b   1.000
_cell.length_c   1.000
_cell.angle_alpha   90.00
_cell.angle_beta   90.00
_cell.angle_gamma   90.00
#
_symmetry.space_group_name_H-M   'P 1'
#
loop_
_entity.id
_entity.type
_entity.pdbx_description
1 polymer ?
#
loop_
_entity_poly.entity_id
_entity_poly.type
_entity_poly.pdbx_seq_one_letter_code
_entity_poly.pdbx_strand_id
1 'polypeptide(L)'
;MDDIVLFPGCMVSYRLPFIEVSVKKALEHFEINYWENEKFSCCPEPNGIKNTDSDLYSITASRNLALAEMQEKDILTPCNGCFETLKGIRSELRVDSHFREQINSHLNEINLKVEGESDVFHLVEFFHQLGSDTIKEKIKYPLTSLKVAVHYGCHFLRPSNKIQMDDPMEPHIFDKLIEDLGAKSVDYIHKMDCCGGSLERAGNSDAGLEMIHSKLESMKEAGADAIVVGCPQCFMQFDHLQRELKRLDYEFDIPVFYYSELLCIALGIDIRDIIKKYHRTPVENIFAKIDSIHEKNKEIEKCFDVEFLKECYSCGACNSDCPVAKYMPQTFNPQEIVKRILNGRLEEVLKDSSIWLCLDCYVCYELCPMRVGLVEIFTTLRNLAQNQGNSTDGFAQELETFKKLGTVAMFSKSARKRVGLKSKKPELEDLKILIYKLEKKVRDP
;
A
#
# COMPACT_ATOMS: atom_id res chain seq x y z
N MET A 1 4.94 22.11 -7.43
CA MET A 1 4.18 22.21 -6.16
C MET A 1 5.22 22.39 -5.06
N ASP A 2 6.03 23.45 -5.16
CA ASP A 2 7.44 23.37 -4.73
C ASP A 2 7.78 24.33 -3.58
N ASP A 3 6.76 24.97 -2.99
CA ASP A 3 6.93 26.04 -2.02
C ASP A 3 5.91 25.94 -0.87
N ILE A 4 6.10 24.95 0.02
CA ILE A 4 5.22 24.70 1.17
C ILE A 4 5.83 25.10 2.51
N VAL A 5 5.04 25.65 3.42
CA VAL A 5 5.42 25.81 4.83
C VAL A 5 4.80 24.67 5.65
N LEU A 6 5.65 23.95 6.39
CA LEU A 6 5.20 22.85 7.24
C LEU A 6 4.52 23.41 8.49
N PHE A 7 3.25 23.08 8.66
CA PHE A 7 2.47 23.33 9.88
C PHE A 7 2.31 22.01 10.65
N PRO A 8 3.22 21.68 11.57
CA PRO A 8 3.13 20.44 12.35
C PRO A 8 1.96 20.46 13.34
N GLY A 9 1.55 21.65 13.80
CA GLY A 9 0.57 21.82 14.87
C GLY A 9 1.11 21.37 16.24
N CYS A 10 0.31 21.58 17.29
CA CYS A 10 0.80 21.41 18.66
C CYS A 10 1.09 19.95 19.05
N MET A 11 0.28 18.99 18.60
CA MET A 11 0.41 17.59 19.00
C MET A 11 1.65 16.93 18.39
N VAL A 12 1.92 17.18 17.10
CA VAL A 12 3.11 16.65 16.44
C VAL A 12 4.36 17.25 17.07
N SER A 13 4.44 18.58 17.18
CA SER A 13 5.64 19.23 17.72
C SER A 13 5.94 18.91 19.18
N TYR A 14 4.91 18.80 20.05
CA TYR A 14 5.14 18.69 21.50
C TYR A 14 4.98 17.28 22.08
N ARG A 15 4.27 16.38 21.39
CA ARG A 15 3.94 15.05 21.92
C ARG A 15 4.39 13.91 21.03
N LEU A 16 4.28 14.07 19.71
CA LEU A 16 4.52 13.00 18.73
C LEU A 16 5.53 13.45 17.64
N PRO A 17 6.75 13.90 18.01
CA PRO A 17 7.69 14.51 17.07
C PRO A 17 8.23 13.53 16.01
N PHE A 18 8.08 12.22 16.24
CA PHE A 18 8.44 11.20 15.25
C PHE A 18 7.62 11.31 13.96
N ILE A 19 6.38 11.81 14.05
CA ILE A 19 5.54 12.07 12.87
C ILE A 19 6.23 13.13 12.02
N GLU A 20 6.69 14.22 12.61
CA GLU A 20 7.41 15.29 11.90
C GLU A 20 8.68 14.77 11.21
N VAL A 21 9.45 13.92 11.90
CA VAL A 21 10.64 13.27 11.32
C VAL A 21 10.29 12.45 10.08
N SER A 22 9.23 11.64 10.15
CA SER A 22 8.81 10.82 9.00
C SER A 22 8.29 11.67 7.83
N VAL A 23 7.58 12.77 8.11
CA VAL A 23 7.09 13.70 7.08
C VAL A 23 8.26 14.38 6.38
N LYS A 24 9.20 14.95 7.12
CA LYS A 24 10.39 15.62 6.56
C LYS A 24 11.22 14.67 5.71
N LYS A 25 11.50 13.46 6.21
CA LYS A 25 12.23 12.43 5.47
C LYS A 25 11.54 12.04 4.16
N ALA A 26 10.21 11.94 4.16
CA ALA A 26 9.45 11.69 2.95
C ALA A 26 9.56 12.86 1.96
N LEU A 27 9.33 14.11 2.41
CA LEU A 27 9.46 15.30 1.57
C LEU A 27 10.86 15.43 0.93
N GLU A 28 11.91 15.22 1.72
CA GLU A 28 13.30 15.22 1.26
C GLU A 28 13.56 14.16 0.19
N HIS A 29 13.00 12.96 0.34
CA HIS A 29 13.14 11.88 -0.64
C HIS A 29 12.44 12.18 -1.97
N PHE A 30 11.33 12.91 -1.93
CA PHE A 30 10.63 13.40 -3.13
C PHE A 30 11.20 14.73 -3.64
N GLU A 31 12.30 15.23 -3.07
CA GLU A 31 12.97 16.47 -3.46
C GLU A 31 12.05 17.70 -3.35
N ILE A 32 11.13 17.68 -2.38
CA ILE A 32 10.16 18.75 -2.14
C ILE A 32 10.74 19.72 -1.11
N ASN A 33 10.88 20.99 -1.52
CA ASN A 33 11.32 22.03 -0.61
C ASN A 33 10.22 22.37 0.40
N TYR A 34 10.59 22.48 1.67
CA TYR A 34 9.69 22.91 2.73
C TYR A 34 10.37 23.93 3.64
N TRP A 35 9.55 24.80 4.22
CA TRP A 35 9.99 25.83 5.16
C TRP A 35 9.32 25.64 6.51
N GLU A 36 9.98 26.12 7.54
CA GLU A 36 9.45 26.12 8.90
C GLU A 36 9.18 27.56 9.33
N ASN A 37 8.13 27.74 10.13
CA ASN A 37 7.80 29.04 10.67
C ASN A 37 7.60 28.95 12.18
N GLU A 38 8.61 29.40 12.93
CA GLU A 38 8.61 29.41 14.40
C GLU A 38 7.49 30.27 15.01
N LYS A 39 6.87 31.16 14.22
CA LYS A 39 5.74 31.99 14.67
C LYS A 39 4.41 31.23 14.64
N PHE A 40 4.35 30.04 14.04
CA PHE A 40 3.13 29.23 14.09
C PHE A 40 2.78 28.83 15.52
N SER A 41 1.48 28.78 15.77
CA SER A 41 0.91 28.45 17.07
C SER A 41 -0.03 27.25 16.95
N CYS A 42 -1.07 27.16 17.78
CA CYS A 42 -2.13 26.18 17.59
C CYS A 42 -2.98 26.54 16.36
N CYS A 43 -3.58 25.53 15.73
CA CYS A 43 -4.53 25.70 14.62
C CYS A 43 -5.90 26.25 15.04
N PRO A 44 -6.09 26.70 16.29
CA PRO A 44 -7.05 26.22 17.29
C PRO A 44 -7.88 24.96 17.01
N GLU A 45 -8.09 24.20 18.08
CA GLU A 45 -8.87 22.95 18.04
C GLU A 45 -10.37 23.22 17.79
N PRO A 46 -11.00 22.53 16.82
CA PRO A 46 -12.35 22.85 16.33
C PRO A 46 -13.51 22.36 17.19
N ASN A 47 -13.30 21.50 18.19
CA ASN A 47 -14.37 21.04 19.09
C ASN A 47 -14.52 21.96 20.31
N GLY A 48 -13.44 22.18 21.07
CA GLY A 48 -13.44 22.98 22.29
C GLY A 48 -13.40 24.47 22.01
N ILE A 49 -12.39 24.95 21.26
CA ILE A 49 -12.16 26.40 21.11
C ILE A 49 -13.25 27.03 20.26
N LYS A 50 -13.54 26.48 19.07
CA LYS A 50 -14.57 26.98 18.15
C LYS A 50 -15.95 27.15 18.81
N ASN A 51 -16.35 26.18 19.62
CA ASN A 51 -17.67 26.16 20.27
C ASN A 51 -17.72 26.95 21.58
N THR A 52 -16.59 27.46 22.06
CA THR A 52 -16.51 28.30 23.27
C THR A 52 -16.27 29.77 22.90
N ASP A 53 -15.42 30.02 21.91
CA ASP A 53 -15.03 31.36 21.46
C ASP A 53 -14.69 31.32 19.95
N SER A 54 -15.68 31.68 19.13
CA SER A 54 -15.57 31.67 17.67
C SER A 54 -14.61 32.73 17.13
N ASP A 55 -14.47 33.86 17.83
CA ASP A 55 -13.60 34.95 17.41
C ASP A 55 -12.14 34.58 17.66
N LEU A 56 -11.83 34.05 18.85
CA LEU A 56 -10.50 33.53 19.16
C LEU A 56 -10.09 32.40 18.20
N TYR A 57 -11.02 31.49 17.89
CA TYR A 57 -10.82 30.43 16.90
C TYR A 57 -10.44 31.01 15.53
N SER A 58 -11.25 31.94 15.04
CA SER A 58 -11.11 32.51 13.70
C SER A 58 -9.86 33.37 13.56
N ILE A 59 -9.58 34.23 14.54
CA ILE A 59 -8.41 35.12 14.56
C ILE A 59 -7.12 34.31 14.63
N THR A 60 -7.06 33.27 15.46
CA THR A 60 -5.83 32.47 15.62
C THR A 60 -5.53 31.65 14.36
N ALA A 61 -6.54 31.03 13.75
CA ALA A 61 -6.39 30.34 12.48
C ALA A 61 -5.96 31.30 11.36
N SER A 62 -6.62 32.46 11.27
CA SER A 62 -6.31 33.50 10.29
C SER A 62 -4.91 34.09 10.45
N ARG A 63 -4.42 34.23 11.68
CA ARG A 63 -3.03 34.61 11.96
C ARG A 63 -2.04 33.62 11.35
N ASN A 64 -2.29 32.32 11.45
CA ASN A 64 -1.39 31.31 10.87
C ASN A 64 -1.46 31.34 9.33
N LEU A 65 -2.64 31.56 8.75
CA LEU A 65 -2.78 31.75 7.29
C LEU A 65 -2.02 32.99 6.81
N ALA A 66 -2.17 34.13 7.50
CA ALA A 66 -1.44 35.38 7.20
C ALA A 66 0.09 35.16 7.21
N LEU A 67 0.59 34.38 8.17
CA LEU A 67 2.02 34.07 8.27
C LEU A 67 2.53 33.21 7.10
N ALA A 68 1.70 32.34 6.54
CA ALA A 68 2.03 31.57 5.34
C ALA A 68 1.95 32.45 4.07
N GLU A 69 0.93 33.29 3.96
CA GLU A 69 0.77 34.24 2.85
C GLU A 69 1.92 35.25 2.76
N MET A 70 2.40 35.74 3.91
CA MET A 70 3.57 36.62 3.97
C MET A 70 4.85 35.97 3.41
N GLN A 71 4.92 34.63 3.41
CA GLN A 71 6.03 33.89 2.83
C GLN A 71 5.76 33.44 1.39
N GLU A 72 4.57 33.76 0.85
CA GLU A 72 4.08 33.31 -0.45
C GLU A 72 4.09 31.78 -0.56
N LYS A 73 3.69 31.08 0.51
CA LYS A 73 3.74 29.61 0.60
C LYS A 73 2.39 29.02 0.97
N ASP A 74 2.11 27.84 0.42
CA ASP A 74 0.99 27.01 0.84
C ASP A 74 1.34 26.25 2.13
N ILE A 75 0.34 25.88 2.91
CA ILE A 75 0.52 25.15 4.16
C ILE A 75 0.42 23.65 3.91
N LEU A 76 1.38 22.87 4.40
CA LEU A 76 1.24 21.42 4.54
C LEU A 76 1.05 21.05 6.01
N THR A 77 0.01 20.30 6.34
CA THR A 77 -0.18 19.80 7.71
C THR A 77 -0.42 18.29 7.76
N PRO A 78 0.29 17.55 8.65
CA PRO A 78 0.03 16.15 8.89
C PRO A 78 -1.01 16.02 10.01
N CYS A 79 -2.14 16.72 9.98
CA CYS A 79 -3.15 16.60 11.02
C CYS A 79 -4.53 16.98 10.52
N ASN A 80 -5.47 16.04 10.54
CA ASN A 80 -6.88 16.29 10.17
C ASN A 80 -7.49 17.51 10.90
N GLY A 81 -7.22 17.68 12.20
CA GLY A 81 -7.76 18.82 12.96
C GLY A 81 -7.15 20.16 12.56
N CYS A 82 -5.85 20.20 12.23
CA CYS A 82 -5.23 21.43 11.71
C CYS A 82 -5.69 21.74 10.30
N PHE A 83 -5.93 20.70 9.50
CA PHE A 83 -6.45 20.81 8.16
C PHE A 83 -7.87 21.40 8.14
N GLU A 84 -8.81 20.87 8.95
CA GLU A 84 -10.21 21.34 8.96
C GLU A 84 -10.39 22.81 9.37
N THR A 85 -10.07 23.19 10.61
CA THR A 85 -8.95 24.10 10.85
C THR A 85 -8.76 25.23 9.84
N LEU A 86 -7.55 25.22 9.30
CA LEU A 86 -7.00 26.27 8.46
C LEU A 86 -7.71 26.30 7.09
N LYS A 87 -8.05 25.14 6.50
CA LYS A 87 -8.77 25.07 5.22
C LYS A 87 -10.16 25.68 5.33
N GLY A 88 -10.88 25.39 6.41
CA GLY A 88 -12.22 25.87 6.66
C GLY A 88 -12.29 27.38 6.87
N ILE A 89 -11.33 27.95 7.59
CA ILE A 89 -11.21 29.42 7.75
C ILE A 89 -10.77 30.08 6.46
N ARG A 90 -9.81 29.50 5.74
CA ARG A 90 -9.41 29.99 4.41
C ARG A 90 -10.58 30.07 3.44
N SER A 91 -11.38 28.99 3.35
CA SER A 91 -12.57 28.96 2.49
C SER A 91 -13.59 30.05 2.85
N GLU A 92 -13.71 30.38 4.13
CA GLU A 92 -14.60 31.44 4.61
C GLU A 92 -14.06 32.84 4.27
N LEU A 93 -12.77 33.09 4.51
CA LEU A 93 -12.08 34.35 4.15
C LEU A 93 -12.22 34.70 2.66
N ARG A 94 -12.22 33.69 1.79
CA ARG A 94 -12.34 33.89 0.33
C ARG A 94 -13.74 34.26 -0.13
N VAL A 95 -14.78 33.84 0.60
CA VAL A 95 -16.18 33.95 0.16
C VAL A 95 -16.91 35.06 0.91
N ASP A 96 -16.56 35.31 2.17
CA ASP A 96 -17.17 36.34 3.01
C ASP A 96 -16.22 37.53 3.21
N SER A 97 -16.46 38.61 2.45
CA SER A 97 -15.67 39.83 2.54
C SER A 97 -15.82 40.55 3.87
N HIS A 98 -16.99 40.46 4.52
CA HIS A 98 -17.22 41.11 5.82
C HIS A 98 -16.44 40.41 6.92
N PHE A 99 -16.47 39.08 6.94
CA PHE A 99 -15.65 38.27 7.84
C PHE A 99 -14.16 38.58 7.64
N ARG A 100 -13.69 38.64 6.39
CA ARG A 100 -12.30 38.99 6.09
C ARG A 100 -11.92 40.39 6.57
N GLU A 101 -12.80 41.38 6.39
CA GLU A 101 -12.58 42.75 6.90
C GLU A 101 -12.51 42.78 8.44
N GLN A 102 -13.41 42.05 9.11
CA GLN A 102 -13.41 41.93 10.57
C GLN A 102 -12.09 41.30 11.07
N ILE A 103 -11.68 40.17 10.50
CA ILE A 103 -10.42 39.51 10.84
C ILE A 103 -9.21 40.42 10.62
N ASN A 104 -9.15 41.09 9.47
CA ASN A 104 -8.05 42.01 9.16
C ASN A 104 -8.03 43.23 10.08
N SER A 105 -9.17 43.68 10.62
CA SER A 105 -9.19 44.76 11.62
C SER A 105 -8.37 44.40 12.87
N HIS A 106 -8.41 43.14 13.30
CA HIS A 106 -7.61 42.63 14.41
C HIS A 106 -6.16 42.35 14.02
N LEU A 107 -5.94 41.71 12.86
CA LEU A 107 -4.59 41.35 12.41
C LEU A 107 -3.70 42.57 12.12
N ASN A 108 -4.31 43.69 11.71
CA ASN A 108 -3.59 44.94 11.48
C ASN A 108 -2.88 45.46 12.74
N GLU A 109 -3.40 45.18 13.95
CA GLU A 109 -2.74 45.57 15.22
C GLU A 109 -1.37 44.93 15.40
N ILE A 110 -1.14 43.78 14.75
CA ILE A 110 0.12 43.03 14.76
C ILE A 110 0.83 43.05 13.41
N ASN A 111 0.47 44.01 12.53
CA ASN A 111 1.02 44.18 11.18
C ASN A 111 0.89 42.92 10.30
N LEU A 112 -0.20 42.18 10.44
CA LEU A 112 -0.55 41.05 9.59
C LEU A 112 -1.81 41.37 8.79
N LYS A 113 -1.93 40.73 7.63
CA LYS A 113 -3.13 40.76 6.79
C LYS A 113 -3.30 39.39 6.15
N VAL A 114 -4.54 38.96 5.96
CA VAL A 114 -4.87 37.70 5.31
C VAL A 114 -5.92 37.92 4.22
N GLU A 115 -5.74 37.26 3.09
CA GLU A 115 -6.68 37.29 1.96
C GLU A 115 -7.35 35.91 1.71
N GLY A 116 -6.71 34.83 2.16
CA GLY A 116 -7.09 33.45 1.90
C GLY A 116 -6.43 32.87 0.64
N GLU A 117 -5.30 33.43 0.20
CA GLU A 117 -4.61 33.04 -1.05
C GLU A 117 -3.87 31.71 -0.88
N SER A 118 -2.97 31.62 0.12
CA SER A 118 -2.23 30.40 0.46
C SER A 118 -3.20 29.24 0.72
N ASP A 119 -3.01 28.13 0.00
CA ASP A 119 -3.78 26.93 0.20
C ASP A 119 -3.30 26.14 1.42
N VAL A 120 -4.13 25.19 1.86
CA VAL A 120 -3.83 24.27 2.94
C VAL A 120 -4.01 22.86 2.40
N PHE A 121 -2.95 22.07 2.47
CA PHE A 121 -2.91 20.67 2.08
C PHE A 121 -2.80 19.78 3.29
N HIS A 122 -3.60 18.72 3.31
CA HIS A 122 -3.39 17.61 4.22
C HIS A 122 -2.24 16.72 3.71
N LEU A 123 -1.50 16.05 4.61
CA LEU A 123 -0.44 15.10 4.21
C LEU A 123 -0.90 14.06 3.18
N VAL A 124 -2.09 13.47 3.40
CA VAL A 124 -2.67 12.46 2.50
C VAL A 124 -3.06 13.10 1.16
N GLU A 125 -3.65 14.30 1.18
CA GLU A 125 -3.99 15.04 -0.05
C GLU A 125 -2.74 15.37 -0.86
N PHE A 126 -1.71 15.87 -0.19
CA PHE A 126 -0.47 16.33 -0.80
C PHE A 126 0.23 15.20 -1.57
N PHE A 127 0.41 14.04 -0.93
CA PHE A 127 1.02 12.88 -1.60
C PHE A 127 0.11 12.26 -2.67
N HIS A 128 -1.21 12.39 -2.55
CA HIS A 128 -2.12 11.97 -3.62
C HIS A 128 -1.96 12.85 -4.87
N GLN A 129 -1.81 14.17 -4.68
CA GLN A 129 -1.63 15.14 -5.78
C GLN A 129 -0.29 14.99 -6.51
N LEU A 130 0.74 14.40 -5.88
CA LEU A 130 1.96 14.01 -6.59
C LEU A 130 1.69 12.96 -7.68
N GLY A 131 0.60 12.19 -7.55
CA GLY A 131 0.17 11.18 -8.53
C GLY A 131 0.70 9.77 -8.22
N SER A 132 -0.17 8.77 -8.44
CA SER A 132 0.13 7.37 -8.17
C SER A 132 1.38 6.85 -8.86
N ASP A 133 1.65 7.29 -10.09
CA ASP A 133 2.81 6.85 -10.86
C ASP A 133 4.12 7.35 -10.22
N THR A 134 4.16 8.63 -9.85
CA THR A 134 5.31 9.24 -9.15
C THR A 134 5.58 8.57 -7.79
N ILE A 135 4.53 8.23 -7.04
CA ILE A 135 4.69 7.48 -5.78
C ILE A 135 5.30 6.10 -6.08
N LYS A 136 4.68 5.31 -6.96
CA LYS A 136 5.09 3.94 -7.27
C LYS A 136 6.51 3.84 -7.82
N GLU A 137 6.91 4.78 -8.68
CA GLU A 137 8.27 4.83 -9.25
C GLU A 137 9.35 5.00 -8.18
N LYS A 138 9.04 5.71 -7.09
CA LYS A 138 9.97 5.92 -5.96
C LYS A 138 9.92 4.79 -4.93
N ILE A 139 8.90 3.93 -4.95
CA ILE A 139 8.81 2.79 -4.02
C ILE A 139 9.95 1.81 -4.29
N LYS A 140 10.83 1.67 -3.30
CA LYS A 140 11.97 0.74 -3.35
C LYS A 140 11.61 -0.64 -2.83
N TYR A 141 10.73 -0.70 -1.82
CA TYR A 141 10.32 -1.91 -1.16
C TYR A 141 8.80 -1.96 -1.04
N PRO A 142 8.09 -2.46 -2.07
CA PRO A 142 6.64 -2.56 -2.05
C PRO A 142 6.15 -3.41 -0.86
N LEU A 143 5.11 -2.93 -0.19
CA LEU A 143 4.49 -3.60 0.97
C LEU A 143 3.50 -4.69 0.53
N THR A 144 3.88 -5.47 -0.48
CA THR A 144 3.07 -6.51 -1.12
C THR A 144 2.36 -7.39 -0.10
N SER A 145 1.04 -7.56 -0.25
CA SER A 145 0.21 -8.41 0.62
C SER A 145 0.09 -7.99 2.07
N LEU A 146 0.66 -6.85 2.47
CA LEU A 146 0.39 -6.25 3.78
C LEU A 146 -1.05 -5.76 3.82
N LYS A 147 -1.86 -6.25 4.75
CA LYS A 147 -3.25 -5.80 4.92
C LYS A 147 -3.29 -4.63 5.89
N VAL A 148 -3.72 -3.47 5.43
CA VAL A 148 -3.70 -2.24 6.21
C VAL A 148 -5.13 -1.73 6.37
N ALA A 149 -5.56 -1.54 7.62
CA ALA A 149 -6.81 -0.87 7.92
C ALA A 149 -6.63 0.64 7.86
N VAL A 150 -7.21 1.27 6.84
CA VAL A 150 -7.18 2.74 6.70
C VAL A 150 -8.19 3.37 7.63
N HIS A 151 -7.72 4.30 8.46
CA HIS A 151 -8.58 5.20 9.22
C HIS A 151 -8.44 6.63 8.70
N TYR A 152 -9.43 7.04 7.90
CA TYR A 152 -9.52 8.38 7.30
C TYR A 152 -9.54 9.50 8.34
N GLY A 153 -10.28 9.29 9.42
CA GLY A 153 -10.58 10.31 10.42
C GLY A 153 -11.58 11.36 9.90
N CYS A 154 -12.38 11.91 10.81
CA CYS A 154 -13.53 12.75 10.47
C CYS A 154 -13.15 14.06 9.75
N HIS A 155 -12.19 14.81 10.29
CA HIS A 155 -11.83 16.15 9.82
C HIS A 155 -10.98 16.17 8.54
N PHE A 156 -10.61 15.00 7.99
CA PHE A 156 -9.97 14.95 6.66
C PHE A 156 -10.99 15.12 5.53
N LEU A 157 -12.25 14.74 5.75
CA LEU A 157 -13.28 14.71 4.71
C LEU A 157 -14.45 15.66 4.98
N ARG A 158 -14.62 16.07 6.24
CA ARG A 158 -15.83 16.76 6.72
C ARG A 158 -15.48 18.06 7.44
N PRO A 159 -16.28 19.13 7.26
CA PRO A 159 -17.50 19.20 6.46
C PRO A 159 -17.20 19.36 4.95
N SER A 160 -17.89 18.57 4.11
CA SER A 160 -17.55 18.43 2.69
C SER A 160 -17.71 19.72 1.88
N ASN A 161 -18.60 20.64 2.28
CA ASN A 161 -18.77 21.92 1.61
C ASN A 161 -17.56 22.85 1.75
N LYS A 162 -16.76 22.72 2.82
CA LYS A 162 -15.55 23.51 3.05
C LYS A 162 -14.27 22.79 2.63
N ILE A 163 -14.22 21.48 2.82
CA ILE A 163 -13.02 20.66 2.61
C ILE A 163 -12.88 20.20 1.15
N GLN A 164 -13.97 19.73 0.54
CA GLN A 164 -14.02 19.31 -0.88
C GLN A 164 -12.88 18.35 -1.30
N MET A 165 -12.53 17.39 -0.43
CA MET A 165 -11.39 16.49 -0.62
C MET A 165 -11.74 15.19 -1.36
N ASP A 166 -12.72 14.45 -0.84
CA ASP A 166 -13.20 13.17 -1.37
C ASP A 166 -14.68 13.00 -0.97
N ASP A 167 -15.34 11.94 -1.42
CA ASP A 167 -16.68 11.61 -0.93
C ASP A 167 -16.62 11.32 0.59
N PRO A 168 -17.36 12.05 1.43
CA PRO A 168 -17.28 11.91 2.88
C PRO A 168 -17.88 10.60 3.42
N MET A 169 -18.63 9.87 2.60
CA MET A 169 -19.28 8.60 2.94
C MET A 169 -18.61 7.40 2.26
N GLU A 170 -18.04 7.58 1.07
CA GLU A 170 -17.36 6.55 0.30
C GLU A 170 -16.00 7.03 -0.26
N PRO A 171 -15.04 7.40 0.60
CA PRO A 171 -13.75 7.92 0.16
C PRO A 171 -12.82 6.80 -0.36
N HIS A 172 -11.92 7.17 -1.27
CA HIS A 172 -10.98 6.26 -1.91
C HIS A 172 -9.53 6.75 -1.88
N ILE A 173 -9.28 8.05 -1.66
CA ILE A 173 -7.95 8.65 -1.83
C ILE A 173 -6.91 8.07 -0.89
N PHE A 174 -7.26 7.85 0.39
CA PHE A 174 -6.29 7.33 1.36
C PHE A 174 -6.06 5.83 1.15
N ASP A 175 -7.12 5.08 0.81
CA ASP A 175 -6.99 3.67 0.40
C ASP A 175 -6.04 3.54 -0.80
N LYS A 176 -6.24 4.40 -1.79
CA LYS A 176 -5.43 4.41 -3.02
C LYS A 176 -3.95 4.65 -2.73
N LEU A 177 -3.63 5.59 -1.84
CA LEU A 177 -2.25 5.83 -1.45
C LEU A 177 -1.60 4.62 -0.78
N ILE A 178 -2.34 3.88 0.05
CA ILE A 178 -1.84 2.64 0.66
C ILE A 178 -1.61 1.56 -0.40
N GLU A 179 -2.50 1.46 -1.38
CA GLU A 179 -2.33 0.56 -2.53
C GLU A 179 -1.13 0.95 -3.40
N ASP A 180 -0.84 2.24 -3.52
CA ASP A 180 0.32 2.73 -4.27
C ASP A 180 1.65 2.41 -3.55
N LEU A 181 1.63 2.14 -2.23
CA LEU A 181 2.77 1.54 -1.51
C LEU A 181 2.92 0.02 -1.74
N GLY A 182 2.01 -0.60 -2.49
CA GLY A 182 1.93 -2.05 -2.73
C GLY A 182 1.17 -2.83 -1.66
N ALA A 183 0.65 -2.18 -0.62
CA ALA A 183 -0.18 -2.82 0.39
C ALA A 183 -1.62 -3.01 -0.10
N LYS A 184 -2.42 -3.76 0.67
CA LYS A 184 -3.85 -3.90 0.45
C LYS A 184 -4.59 -3.11 1.53
N SER A 185 -5.40 -2.12 1.13
CA SER A 185 -6.38 -1.57 2.06
C SER A 185 -7.49 -2.59 2.32
N VAL A 186 -7.79 -2.86 3.59
CA VAL A 186 -8.91 -3.73 3.97
C VAL A 186 -10.17 -2.92 4.25
N ASP A 187 -11.30 -3.45 3.82
CA ASP A 187 -12.62 -2.91 4.15
C ASP A 187 -13.14 -3.51 5.46
N TYR A 188 -13.84 -2.71 6.28
CA TYR A 188 -14.33 -3.10 7.59
C TYR A 188 -15.54 -2.25 8.03
N ILE A 189 -16.44 -2.83 8.83
CA ILE A 189 -17.77 -2.25 9.14
C ILE A 189 -17.68 -0.82 9.69
N HIS A 190 -16.78 -0.56 10.64
CA HIS A 190 -16.67 0.73 11.29
C HIS A 190 -15.67 1.69 10.61
N LYS A 191 -15.39 1.53 9.31
CA LYS A 191 -14.34 2.31 8.61
C LYS A 191 -14.50 3.82 8.74
N MET A 192 -15.70 4.31 8.50
CA MET A 192 -16.01 5.75 8.49
C MET A 192 -16.40 6.33 9.85
N ASP A 193 -16.39 5.53 10.91
CA ASP A 193 -16.72 5.99 12.26
C ASP A 193 -15.59 6.84 12.88
N CYS A 194 -15.97 7.71 13.81
CA CYS A 194 -15.02 8.52 14.58
C CYS A 194 -14.13 7.63 15.49
N CYS A 195 -12.93 8.09 15.82
CA CYS A 195 -12.06 7.44 16.79
C CYS A 195 -12.40 7.76 18.26
N GLY A 196 -13.41 8.60 18.53
CA GLY A 196 -13.86 8.91 19.90
C GLY A 196 -12.98 9.89 20.68
N GLY A 197 -11.87 10.39 20.11
CA GLY A 197 -10.84 11.13 20.86
C GLY A 197 -11.26 12.43 21.57
N SER A 198 -12.43 12.99 21.29
CA SER A 198 -12.96 14.12 22.05
C SER A 198 -13.75 13.72 23.31
N LEU A 199 -14.18 12.47 23.44
CA LEU A 199 -15.05 12.02 24.54
C LEU A 199 -14.34 12.05 25.89
N GLU A 200 -13.04 11.73 25.94
CA GLU A 200 -12.22 11.87 27.15
C GLU A 200 -12.27 13.31 27.69
N ARG A 201 -12.14 14.31 26.80
CA ARG A 201 -12.21 15.73 27.18
C ARG A 201 -13.60 16.15 27.67
N ALA A 202 -14.64 15.44 27.25
CA ALA A 202 -16.01 15.62 27.71
C ALA A 202 -16.33 14.79 28.97
N GLY A 203 -15.34 14.14 29.61
CA GLY A 203 -15.53 13.33 30.81
C GLY A 203 -16.17 11.96 30.57
N ASN A 204 -16.17 11.47 29.32
CA ASN A 204 -16.79 10.21 28.91
C ASN A 204 -15.75 9.24 28.34
N SER A 205 -14.66 8.99 29.08
CA SER A 205 -13.55 8.15 28.63
C SER A 205 -13.99 6.71 28.30
N ASP A 206 -14.94 6.15 29.06
CA ASP A 206 -15.45 4.80 28.82
C ASP A 206 -16.11 4.68 27.44
N ALA A 207 -16.91 5.66 27.04
CA ALA A 207 -17.51 5.69 25.71
C ALA A 207 -16.44 5.83 24.60
N GLY A 208 -15.38 6.61 24.83
CA GLY A 208 -14.24 6.68 23.91
C GLY A 208 -13.53 5.34 23.75
N LEU A 209 -13.35 4.61 24.86
CA LEU A 209 -12.74 3.29 24.88
C LEU A 209 -13.60 2.24 24.17
N GLU A 210 -14.92 2.26 24.36
CA GLU A 210 -15.89 1.39 23.66
C GLU A 210 -15.88 1.62 22.14
N MET A 211 -15.77 2.88 21.70
CA MET A 211 -15.65 3.19 20.27
C MET A 211 -14.37 2.59 19.67
N ILE A 212 -13.22 2.77 20.34
CA ILE A 212 -11.96 2.20 19.87
C ILE A 212 -11.99 0.67 19.91
N HIS A 213 -12.57 0.05 20.94
CA HIS A 213 -12.79 -1.40 20.97
C HIS A 213 -13.53 -1.88 19.73
N SER A 214 -14.70 -1.28 19.43
CA SER A 214 -15.55 -1.68 18.30
C SER A 214 -14.81 -1.55 16.96
N LYS A 215 -14.03 -0.47 16.78
CA LYS A 215 -13.21 -0.29 15.59
C LYS A 215 -12.10 -1.32 15.46
N LEU A 216 -11.37 -1.58 16.54
CA LEU A 216 -10.29 -2.57 16.55
C LEU A 216 -10.80 -3.99 16.30
N GLU A 217 -11.98 -4.33 16.83
CA GLU A 217 -12.65 -5.61 16.57
C GLU A 217 -12.96 -5.78 15.10
N SER A 218 -13.60 -4.79 14.46
CA SER A 218 -13.84 -4.80 13.01
C SER A 218 -12.57 -4.89 12.17
N MET A 219 -11.49 -4.19 12.57
CA MET A 219 -10.21 -4.26 11.87
C MET A 219 -9.54 -5.64 12.00
N LYS A 220 -9.64 -6.25 13.19
CA LYS A 220 -9.15 -7.60 13.47
C LYS A 220 -9.92 -8.64 12.67
N GLU A 221 -11.24 -8.53 12.60
CA GLU A 221 -12.11 -9.41 11.81
C GLU A 221 -11.81 -9.31 10.30
N ALA A 222 -11.50 -8.11 9.81
CA ALA A 222 -11.04 -7.90 8.43
C ALA A 222 -9.62 -8.47 8.17
N GLY A 223 -8.93 -8.90 9.23
CA GLY A 223 -7.58 -9.47 9.18
C GLY A 223 -6.51 -8.43 8.88
N ALA A 224 -6.65 -7.21 9.41
CA ALA A 224 -5.65 -6.16 9.30
C ALA A 224 -4.35 -6.56 10.02
N ASP A 225 -3.22 -6.36 9.34
CA ASP A 225 -1.88 -6.52 9.91
C ASP A 225 -1.40 -5.26 10.61
N ALA A 226 -1.93 -4.10 10.20
CA ALA A 226 -1.61 -2.79 10.74
C ALA A 226 -2.76 -1.81 10.50
N ILE A 227 -2.77 -0.72 11.26
CA ILE A 227 -3.68 0.42 11.10
C ILE A 227 -2.85 1.58 10.54
N VAL A 228 -3.43 2.37 9.63
CA VAL A 228 -2.81 3.62 9.17
C VAL A 228 -3.72 4.81 9.42
N VAL A 229 -3.13 5.91 9.91
CA VAL A 229 -3.81 7.15 10.23
C VAL A 229 -3.12 8.36 9.59
N GLY A 230 -3.89 9.42 9.37
CA GLY A 230 -3.41 10.75 8.96
C GLY A 230 -3.59 11.82 10.04
N CYS A 231 -3.88 11.44 11.29
CA CYS A 231 -4.15 12.37 12.38
C CYS A 231 -3.44 11.97 13.69
N PRO A 232 -2.76 12.90 14.40
CA PRO A 232 -2.06 12.58 15.65
C PRO A 232 -3.01 12.17 16.79
N GLN A 233 -4.21 12.77 16.85
CA GLN A 233 -5.21 12.37 17.84
C GLN A 233 -5.70 10.94 17.55
N CYS A 234 -5.96 10.59 16.29
CA CYS A 234 -6.36 9.24 15.92
C CYS A 234 -5.25 8.22 16.22
N PHE A 235 -3.99 8.58 15.95
CA PHE A 235 -2.83 7.77 16.33
C PHE A 235 -2.87 7.43 17.82
N MET A 236 -2.99 8.44 18.69
CA MET A 236 -3.02 8.21 20.14
C MET A 236 -4.20 7.33 20.57
N GLN A 237 -5.37 7.50 19.96
CA GLN A 237 -6.54 6.69 20.30
C GLN A 237 -6.32 5.22 19.94
N PHE A 238 -5.82 4.91 18.75
CA PHE A 238 -5.57 3.53 18.36
C PHE A 238 -4.33 2.92 19.04
N ASP A 239 -3.24 3.67 19.20
CA ASP A 239 -1.98 3.13 19.70
C ASP A 239 -1.96 3.06 21.24
N HIS A 240 -2.36 4.14 21.93
CA HIS A 240 -2.24 4.17 23.39
C HIS A 240 -3.36 3.40 24.09
N LEU A 241 -4.61 3.50 23.62
CA LEU A 241 -5.76 2.90 24.30
C LEU A 241 -5.82 1.37 24.15
N GLN A 242 -5.09 0.78 23.20
CA GLN A 242 -4.93 -0.68 23.15
C GLN A 242 -4.35 -1.24 24.45
N ARG A 243 -3.48 -0.48 25.14
CA ARG A 243 -2.97 -0.87 26.47
C ARG A 243 -4.05 -0.84 27.55
N GLU A 244 -5.00 0.08 27.45
CA GLU A 244 -6.13 0.18 28.39
C GLU A 244 -7.13 -0.96 28.14
N LEU A 245 -7.44 -1.24 26.89
CA LEU A 245 -8.24 -2.41 26.48
C LEU A 245 -7.62 -3.72 26.95
N LYS A 246 -6.28 -3.84 26.90
CA LYS A 246 -5.57 -5.01 27.43
C LYS A 246 -5.75 -5.21 28.94
N ARG A 247 -6.01 -4.15 29.71
CA ARG A 247 -6.35 -4.26 31.15
C ARG A 247 -7.78 -4.74 31.39
N LEU A 248 -8.62 -4.70 30.37
CA LEU A 248 -9.99 -5.19 30.35
C LEU A 248 -10.09 -6.56 29.63
N ASP A 249 -8.96 -7.27 29.49
CA ASP A 249 -8.85 -8.57 28.82
C ASP A 249 -9.16 -8.57 27.31
N TYR A 250 -9.12 -7.40 26.66
CA TYR A 250 -9.20 -7.28 25.20
C TYR A 250 -7.80 -7.11 24.58
N GLU A 251 -7.35 -8.12 23.82
CA GLU A 251 -6.03 -8.12 23.17
C GLU A 251 -6.15 -8.01 21.64
N PHE A 252 -5.67 -6.88 21.12
CA PHE A 252 -5.60 -6.58 19.69
C PHE A 252 -4.15 -6.60 19.21
N ASP A 253 -3.29 -5.82 19.88
CA ASP A 253 -1.87 -5.64 19.54
C ASP A 253 -1.64 -5.38 18.04
N ILE A 254 -2.55 -4.61 17.42
CA ILE A 254 -2.47 -4.21 16.01
C ILE A 254 -1.60 -2.94 15.93
N PRO A 255 -0.44 -2.98 15.26
CA PRO A 255 0.44 -1.82 15.10
C PRO A 255 -0.25 -0.66 14.40
N VAL A 256 0.00 0.57 14.85
CA VAL A 256 -0.59 1.78 14.27
C VAL A 256 0.52 2.62 13.64
N PHE A 257 0.43 2.91 12.35
CA PHE A 257 1.39 3.76 11.65
C PHE A 257 0.77 5.07 11.21
N TYR A 258 1.59 6.12 11.19
CA TYR A 258 1.31 7.27 10.37
C TYR A 258 1.51 6.94 8.89
N TYR A 259 0.74 7.57 8.01
CA TYR A 259 0.95 7.40 6.55
C TYR A 259 2.41 7.65 6.14
N SER A 260 3.03 8.72 6.63
CA SER A 260 4.43 9.05 6.34
C SER A 260 5.42 8.01 6.85
N GLU A 261 5.09 7.23 7.89
CA GLU A 261 5.94 6.15 8.37
C GLU A 261 5.90 4.95 7.41
N LEU A 262 4.71 4.52 6.98
CA LEU A 262 4.58 3.46 5.97
C LEU A 262 5.23 3.87 4.65
N LEU A 263 5.03 5.12 4.22
CA LEU A 263 5.70 5.68 3.06
C LEU A 263 7.23 5.60 3.22
N CYS A 264 7.81 6.07 4.32
CA CYS A 264 9.24 5.96 4.58
C CYS A 264 9.75 4.51 4.51
N ILE A 265 9.02 3.56 5.10
CA ILE A 265 9.40 2.15 5.06
C ILE A 265 9.41 1.63 3.61
N ALA A 266 8.38 1.95 2.82
CA ALA A 266 8.26 1.54 1.43
C ALA A 266 9.33 2.21 0.52
N LEU A 267 9.77 3.43 0.85
CA LEU A 267 10.89 4.12 0.20
C LEU A 267 12.27 3.56 0.63
N GLY A 268 12.31 2.71 1.66
CA GLY A 268 13.55 2.19 2.21
C GLY A 268 14.32 3.16 3.10
N ILE A 269 13.63 4.13 3.68
CA ILE A 269 14.19 5.10 4.62
C ILE A 269 14.12 4.50 6.03
N ASP A 270 15.27 4.39 6.69
CA ASP A 270 15.31 3.82 8.03
C ASP A 270 14.74 4.80 9.08
N ILE A 271 13.60 4.39 9.65
CA ILE A 271 12.90 5.03 10.77
C ILE A 271 12.45 4.01 11.81
N ARG A 272 12.85 2.73 11.71
CA ARG A 272 12.30 1.66 12.56
C ARG A 272 12.63 1.85 14.03
N ASP A 273 13.82 2.34 14.35
CA ASP A 273 14.22 2.62 15.73
C ASP A 273 13.44 3.80 16.34
N ILE A 274 13.06 4.78 15.51
CA ILE A 274 12.19 5.87 15.94
C ILE A 274 10.80 5.32 16.24
N ILE A 275 10.24 4.50 15.35
CA ILE A 275 8.93 3.85 15.55
C ILE A 275 8.91 3.05 16.86
N LYS A 276 9.88 2.14 17.07
CA LYS A 276 10.00 1.32 18.30
C LYS A 276 10.05 2.16 19.59
N LYS A 277 10.64 3.36 19.52
CA LYS A 277 10.80 4.22 20.69
C LYS A 277 9.49 4.92 21.09
N TYR A 278 8.65 5.28 20.12
CA TYR A 278 7.48 6.13 20.36
C TYR A 278 6.15 5.39 20.35
N HIS A 279 6.04 4.28 19.63
CA HIS A 279 4.81 3.49 19.54
C HIS A 279 4.59 2.69 20.84
N ARG A 280 3.32 2.53 21.23
CA ARG A 280 2.90 1.75 22.42
C ARG A 280 2.45 0.35 22.05
N THR A 281 1.98 0.16 20.83
CA THR A 281 1.71 -1.14 20.25
C THR A 281 3.01 -1.85 19.84
N PRO A 282 3.09 -3.18 19.96
CA PRO A 282 4.29 -3.92 19.57
C PRO A 282 4.47 -3.89 18.05
N VAL A 283 5.68 -3.59 17.57
CA VAL A 283 5.97 -3.38 16.13
C VAL A 283 6.93 -4.42 15.55
N GLU A 284 7.47 -5.30 16.38
CA GLU A 284 8.49 -6.28 15.99
C GLU A 284 7.95 -7.30 14.99
N ASN A 285 6.73 -7.81 15.26
CA ASN A 285 6.09 -8.82 14.41
C ASN A 285 5.80 -8.27 13.00
N ILE A 286 5.35 -7.01 12.92
CA ILE A 286 5.05 -6.38 11.63
C ILE A 286 6.33 -6.05 10.86
N PHE A 287 7.41 -5.66 11.54
CA PHE A 287 8.71 -5.50 10.88
C PHE A 287 9.25 -6.83 10.34
N ALA A 288 9.15 -7.92 11.10
CA ALA A 288 9.54 -9.24 10.62
C ALA A 288 8.69 -9.68 9.41
N LYS A 289 7.38 -9.36 9.42
CA LYS A 289 6.50 -9.59 8.27
C LYS A 289 6.91 -8.79 7.05
N ILE A 290 7.22 -7.50 7.23
CA ILE A 290 7.70 -6.61 6.15
C ILE A 290 9.03 -7.11 5.59
N ASP A 291 9.96 -7.56 6.42
CA ASP A 291 11.23 -8.14 5.97
C ASP A 291 11.00 -9.40 5.12
N SER A 292 10.09 -10.28 5.54
CA SER A 292 9.69 -11.45 4.75
C SER A 292 9.03 -11.07 3.42
N ILE A 293 8.21 -10.01 3.39
CA ILE A 293 7.62 -9.48 2.15
C ILE A 293 8.73 -9.02 1.19
N HIS A 294 9.70 -8.25 1.68
CA HIS A 294 10.80 -7.74 0.87
C HIS A 294 11.67 -8.87 0.30
N GLU A 295 11.95 -9.90 1.10
CA GLU A 295 12.69 -11.08 0.63
C GLU A 295 11.95 -11.81 -0.50
N LYS A 296 10.65 -12.05 -0.33
CA LYS A 296 9.80 -12.70 -1.35
C LYS A 296 9.71 -11.88 -2.63
N ASN A 297 9.55 -10.56 -2.53
CA ASN A 297 9.54 -9.68 -3.70
C ASN A 297 10.85 -9.79 -4.48
N LYS A 298 11.99 -9.78 -3.77
CA LYS A 298 13.32 -9.94 -4.38
C LYS A 298 13.52 -11.30 -5.04
N GLU A 299 12.90 -12.37 -4.52
CA GLU A 299 12.92 -13.68 -5.17
C GLU A 299 12.11 -13.69 -6.47
N ILE A 300 10.94 -13.07 -6.47
CA ILE A 300 10.10 -12.95 -7.66
C ILE A 300 10.81 -12.14 -8.75
N GLU A 301 11.42 -11.00 -8.41
CA GLU A 301 12.17 -10.15 -9.34
C GLU A 301 13.35 -10.87 -10.02
N LYS A 302 13.94 -11.88 -9.38
CA LYS A 302 15.00 -12.70 -10.01
C LYS A 302 14.47 -13.63 -11.10
N CYS A 303 13.20 -13.99 -11.00
CA CYS A 303 12.58 -15.01 -11.85
C CYS A 303 11.65 -14.42 -12.91
N PHE A 304 11.10 -13.24 -12.68
CA PHE A 304 10.07 -12.64 -13.51
C PHE A 304 10.31 -11.14 -13.71
N ASP A 305 9.92 -10.65 -14.88
CA ASP A 305 9.67 -9.22 -15.09
C ASP A 305 8.36 -8.86 -14.36
N VAL A 306 8.50 -8.23 -13.19
CA VAL A 306 7.37 -7.88 -12.32
C VAL A 306 6.44 -6.86 -12.98
N GLU A 307 6.97 -5.94 -13.79
CA GLU A 307 6.14 -4.93 -14.44
C GLU A 307 5.30 -5.58 -15.54
N PHE A 308 5.90 -6.47 -16.33
CA PHE A 308 5.14 -7.31 -17.25
C PHE A 308 4.08 -8.16 -16.55
N LEU A 309 4.36 -8.74 -15.37
CA LEU A 309 3.36 -9.49 -14.61
C LEU A 309 2.15 -8.63 -14.21
N LYS A 310 2.37 -7.38 -13.78
CA LYS A 310 1.29 -6.44 -13.44
C LYS A 310 0.46 -6.08 -14.65
N GLU A 311 1.10 -5.74 -15.77
CA GLU A 311 0.41 -5.46 -17.03
C GLU A 311 -0.40 -6.66 -17.52
N CYS A 312 0.18 -7.86 -17.44
CA CYS A 312 -0.47 -9.11 -17.80
C CYS A 312 -1.71 -9.39 -16.92
N TYR A 313 -1.61 -9.14 -15.61
CA TYR A 313 -2.71 -9.29 -14.67
C TYR A 313 -3.86 -8.31 -14.96
N SER A 314 -3.52 -7.04 -15.21
CA SER A 314 -4.49 -5.99 -15.55
C SER A 314 -5.17 -6.25 -16.89
N CYS A 315 -4.40 -6.72 -17.89
CA CYS A 315 -4.89 -6.96 -19.24
C CYS A 315 -5.94 -8.07 -19.30
N GLY A 316 -5.64 -9.27 -18.76
CA GLY A 316 -6.62 -10.36 -18.67
C GLY A 316 -7.17 -10.94 -19.98
N ALA A 317 -6.82 -10.37 -21.15
CA ALA A 317 -7.55 -10.55 -22.40
C ALA A 317 -7.64 -12.00 -22.88
N CYS A 318 -6.63 -12.82 -22.60
CA CYS A 318 -6.59 -14.22 -23.02
C CYS A 318 -7.34 -15.18 -22.10
N ASN A 319 -7.85 -14.73 -20.94
CA ASN A 319 -8.40 -15.61 -19.91
C ASN A 319 -9.67 -16.33 -20.38
N SER A 320 -10.55 -15.64 -21.12
CA SER A 320 -11.78 -16.19 -21.70
C SER A 320 -11.53 -17.24 -22.79
N ASP A 321 -10.41 -17.13 -23.48
CA ASP A 321 -10.04 -17.96 -24.63
C ASP A 321 -9.11 -19.12 -24.24
N CYS A 322 -8.69 -19.17 -22.98
CA CYS A 322 -7.92 -20.28 -22.46
C CYS A 322 -8.79 -21.56 -22.47
N PRO A 323 -8.44 -22.59 -23.26
CA PRO A 323 -9.25 -23.79 -23.35
C PRO A 323 -9.31 -24.52 -22.01
N VAL A 324 -8.22 -24.54 -21.26
CA VAL A 324 -8.15 -25.21 -19.95
C VAL A 324 -9.04 -24.50 -18.93
N ALA A 325 -8.96 -23.16 -18.85
CA ALA A 325 -9.82 -22.40 -17.93
C ALA A 325 -11.31 -22.57 -18.29
N LYS A 326 -11.65 -22.72 -19.58
CA LYS A 326 -13.02 -22.98 -20.04
C LYS A 326 -13.56 -24.34 -19.59
N TYR A 327 -12.75 -25.39 -19.65
CA TYR A 327 -13.19 -26.76 -19.31
C TYR A 327 -12.93 -27.14 -17.84
N MET A 328 -11.99 -26.46 -17.16
CA MET A 328 -11.61 -26.70 -15.76
C MET A 328 -11.57 -25.38 -14.93
N PRO A 329 -12.64 -24.55 -14.94
CA PRO A 329 -12.62 -23.22 -14.33
C PRO A 329 -12.41 -23.22 -12.82
N GLN A 330 -12.74 -24.32 -12.13
CA GLN A 330 -12.57 -24.47 -10.68
C GLN A 330 -11.15 -24.89 -10.27
N THR A 331 -10.31 -25.28 -11.23
CA THR A 331 -8.98 -25.85 -10.97
C THR A 331 -7.88 -25.01 -11.60
N PHE A 332 -8.14 -24.41 -12.76
CA PHE A 332 -7.14 -23.66 -13.50
C PHE A 332 -7.67 -22.29 -13.91
N ASN A 333 -6.99 -21.25 -13.43
CA ASN A 333 -7.18 -19.90 -13.92
C ASN A 333 -5.78 -19.24 -14.00
N PRO A 334 -5.30 -18.90 -15.21
CA PRO A 334 -3.97 -18.31 -15.35
C PRO A 334 -3.84 -16.94 -14.69
N GLN A 335 -4.92 -16.15 -14.67
CA GLN A 335 -4.92 -14.84 -14.01
C GLN A 335 -4.81 -14.96 -12.49
N GLU A 336 -5.46 -15.96 -11.88
CA GLU A 336 -5.31 -16.22 -10.44
C GLU A 336 -3.91 -16.71 -10.09
N ILE A 337 -3.24 -17.45 -10.99
CA ILE A 337 -1.83 -17.83 -10.81
C ILE A 337 -0.92 -16.60 -10.82
N VAL A 338 -1.05 -15.72 -11.83
CA VAL A 338 -0.27 -14.47 -11.92
C VAL A 338 -0.52 -13.59 -10.69
N LYS A 339 -1.77 -13.45 -10.27
CA LYS A 339 -2.16 -12.73 -9.05
C LYS A 339 -1.48 -13.27 -7.80
N ARG A 340 -1.41 -14.59 -7.63
CA ARG A 340 -0.72 -15.21 -6.48
C ARG A 340 0.77 -14.91 -6.49
N ILE A 341 1.42 -14.91 -7.65
CA ILE A 341 2.83 -14.48 -7.78
C ILE A 341 2.97 -13.03 -7.36
N LEU A 342 2.17 -12.12 -7.93
CA LEU A 342 2.19 -10.69 -7.59
C LEU A 342 1.91 -10.42 -6.10
N ASN A 343 1.19 -11.32 -5.41
CA ASN A 343 0.93 -11.26 -3.98
C ASN A 343 2.03 -11.91 -3.12
N GLY A 344 3.21 -12.19 -3.66
CA GLY A 344 4.32 -12.77 -2.89
C GLY A 344 4.14 -14.25 -2.55
N ARG A 345 3.26 -14.98 -3.27
CA ARG A 345 2.95 -16.40 -2.99
C ARG A 345 3.59 -17.37 -3.99
N LEU A 346 4.78 -17.04 -4.49
CA LEU A 346 5.50 -17.87 -5.48
C LEU A 346 5.67 -19.32 -4.99
N GLU A 347 6.10 -19.52 -3.74
CA GLU A 347 6.27 -20.86 -3.15
C GLU A 347 4.99 -21.71 -3.11
N GLU A 348 3.83 -21.08 -2.91
CA GLU A 348 2.53 -21.78 -3.00
C GLU A 348 2.22 -22.17 -4.45
N VAL A 349 2.50 -21.27 -5.39
CA VAL A 349 2.29 -21.50 -6.83
C VAL A 349 3.20 -22.63 -7.34
N LEU A 350 4.45 -22.70 -6.90
CA LEU A 350 5.40 -23.76 -7.32
C LEU A 350 5.01 -25.16 -6.84
N LYS A 351 4.16 -25.27 -5.81
CA LYS A 351 3.62 -26.54 -5.29
C LYS A 351 2.25 -26.89 -5.87
N ASP A 352 1.60 -25.93 -6.52
CA ASP A 352 0.27 -26.11 -7.10
C ASP A 352 0.36 -26.86 -8.43
N SER A 353 -0.17 -28.08 -8.48
CA SER A 353 -0.14 -28.91 -9.69
C SER A 353 -0.89 -28.31 -10.88
N SER A 354 -1.78 -27.33 -10.67
CA SER A 354 -2.50 -26.65 -11.73
C SER A 354 -1.58 -25.94 -12.73
N ILE A 355 -0.35 -25.55 -12.35
CA ILE A 355 0.61 -24.95 -13.29
C ILE A 355 0.97 -25.90 -14.45
N TRP A 356 0.83 -27.20 -14.25
CA TRP A 356 1.08 -28.23 -15.25
C TRP A 356 -0.09 -28.44 -16.22
N LEU A 357 -1.25 -27.80 -15.98
CA LEU A 357 -2.42 -27.91 -16.86
C LEU A 357 -2.34 -27.02 -18.12
N CYS A 358 -1.48 -25.98 -18.14
CA CYS A 358 -1.27 -25.18 -19.35
C CYS A 358 -0.85 -26.06 -20.55
N LEU A 359 -1.53 -25.92 -21.69
CA LEU A 359 -1.28 -26.78 -22.86
C LEU A 359 -0.15 -26.29 -23.77
N ASP A 360 0.49 -25.16 -23.45
CA ASP A 360 1.45 -24.47 -24.33
C ASP A 360 0.93 -24.33 -25.77
N CYS A 361 -0.37 -24.01 -25.90
CA CYS A 361 -1.06 -23.84 -27.19
C CYS A 361 -0.88 -22.45 -27.82
N TYR A 362 -0.18 -21.53 -27.14
CA TYR A 362 0.10 -20.16 -27.58
C TYR A 362 -1.11 -19.25 -27.90
N VAL A 363 -2.35 -19.63 -27.57
CA VAL A 363 -3.52 -18.74 -27.70
C VAL A 363 -3.31 -17.42 -26.94
N CYS A 364 -2.74 -17.47 -25.74
CA CYS A 364 -2.44 -16.27 -24.96
C CYS A 364 -1.38 -15.37 -25.61
N TYR A 365 -0.48 -15.92 -26.44
CA TYR A 365 0.50 -15.16 -27.19
C TYR A 365 -0.16 -14.40 -28.35
N GLU A 366 -1.05 -15.07 -29.09
CA GLU A 366 -1.77 -14.46 -30.21
C GLU A 366 -2.71 -13.33 -29.78
N LEU A 367 -3.28 -13.44 -28.58
CA LEU A 367 -4.15 -12.40 -28.00
C LEU A 367 -3.39 -11.31 -27.24
N CYS A 368 -2.09 -11.51 -26.96
CA CYS A 368 -1.30 -10.56 -26.20
C CYS A 368 -0.91 -9.36 -27.09
N PRO A 369 -1.29 -8.11 -26.72
CA PRO A 369 -0.90 -6.91 -27.47
C PRO A 369 0.63 -6.74 -27.58
N MET A 370 1.37 -7.23 -26.59
CA MET A 370 2.83 -7.13 -26.49
C MET A 370 3.57 -8.33 -27.11
N ARG A 371 2.85 -9.36 -27.59
CA ARG A 371 3.45 -10.59 -28.15
C ARG A 371 4.46 -11.29 -27.22
N VAL A 372 4.09 -11.39 -25.94
CA VAL A 372 4.83 -12.16 -24.93
C VAL A 372 3.98 -13.37 -24.47
N GLY A 373 2.71 -13.12 -24.14
CA GLY A 373 1.79 -14.14 -23.67
C GLY A 373 2.15 -14.72 -22.30
N LEU A 374 1.39 -15.71 -21.85
CA LEU A 374 1.61 -16.38 -20.56
C LEU A 374 2.55 -17.59 -20.65
N VAL A 375 2.87 -18.07 -21.85
CA VAL A 375 3.62 -19.32 -22.04
C VAL A 375 4.99 -19.27 -21.35
N GLU A 376 5.69 -18.15 -21.47
CA GLU A 376 6.99 -17.97 -20.82
C GLU A 376 6.88 -17.96 -19.29
N ILE A 377 5.84 -17.32 -18.73
CA ILE A 377 5.56 -17.34 -17.29
C ILE A 377 5.36 -18.78 -16.81
N PHE A 378 4.50 -19.57 -17.48
CA PHE A 378 4.26 -20.96 -17.12
C PHE A 378 5.48 -21.86 -17.32
N THR A 379 6.29 -21.59 -18.35
CA THR A 379 7.56 -22.30 -18.56
C THR A 379 8.52 -22.07 -17.39
N THR A 380 8.68 -20.82 -16.97
CA THR A 380 9.51 -20.47 -15.79
C THR A 380 8.98 -21.15 -14.54
N LEU A 381 7.67 -21.09 -14.27
CA LEU A 381 7.05 -21.75 -13.12
C LEU A 381 7.30 -23.25 -13.10
N ARG A 382 7.11 -23.95 -14.22
CA ARG A 382 7.33 -25.40 -14.33
C ARG A 382 8.79 -25.78 -14.12
N ASN A 383 9.72 -25.00 -14.67
CA ASN A 383 11.15 -25.23 -14.47
C ASN A 383 11.54 -25.07 -12.99
N LEU A 384 11.06 -24.01 -12.34
CA LEU A 384 11.27 -23.79 -10.91
C LEU A 384 10.66 -24.91 -10.06
N ALA A 385 9.40 -25.27 -10.32
CA ALA A 385 8.71 -26.36 -9.63
C ALA A 385 9.42 -27.71 -9.82
N GLN A 386 9.86 -28.03 -11.04
CA GLN A 386 10.61 -29.25 -11.35
C GLN A 386 11.96 -29.30 -10.60
N ASN A 387 12.66 -28.17 -10.48
CA ASN A 387 13.92 -28.09 -9.71
C ASN A 387 13.70 -28.31 -8.21
N GLN A 388 12.51 -27.98 -7.70
CA GLN A 388 12.10 -28.25 -6.32
C GLN A 388 11.45 -29.65 -6.14
N GLY A 389 11.31 -30.44 -7.20
CA GLY A 389 10.66 -31.77 -7.15
C GLY A 389 9.13 -31.74 -7.14
N ASN A 390 8.51 -30.61 -7.52
CA ASN A 390 7.05 -30.41 -7.53
C ASN A 390 6.43 -30.64 -8.92
N SER A 391 6.93 -31.59 -9.70
CA SER A 391 6.31 -31.98 -10.98
C SER A 391 5.29 -33.10 -10.80
N THR A 392 4.33 -33.18 -11.72
CA THR A 392 3.36 -34.30 -11.73
C THR A 392 4.00 -35.57 -12.28
N ASP A 393 3.55 -36.74 -11.84
CA ASP A 393 4.06 -38.05 -12.25
C ASP A 393 4.23 -38.21 -13.77
N GLY A 394 3.26 -37.74 -14.56
CA GLY A 394 3.31 -37.84 -16.03
C GLY A 394 4.51 -37.12 -16.63
N PHE A 395 4.69 -35.84 -16.31
CA PHE A 395 5.82 -35.03 -16.79
C PHE A 395 7.16 -35.50 -16.21
N ALA A 396 7.18 -35.94 -14.95
CA ALA A 396 8.38 -36.51 -14.33
C ALA A 396 8.85 -37.78 -15.06
N GLN A 397 7.93 -38.72 -15.33
CA GLN A 397 8.21 -39.96 -16.03
C GLN A 397 8.63 -39.72 -17.49
N GLU A 398 8.02 -38.74 -18.16
CA GLU A 398 8.40 -38.33 -19.51
C GLU A 398 9.84 -37.82 -19.55
N LEU A 399 10.23 -36.95 -18.62
CA LEU A 399 11.59 -36.41 -18.52
C LEU A 399 12.62 -37.51 -18.21
N GLU A 400 12.33 -38.42 -17.28
CA GLU A 400 13.22 -39.55 -16.98
C GLU A 400 13.40 -40.47 -18.19
N THR A 401 12.31 -40.76 -18.90
CA THR A 401 12.34 -41.58 -20.11
C THR A 401 13.17 -40.90 -21.20
N PHE A 402 12.99 -39.59 -21.38
CA PHE A 402 13.76 -38.80 -22.33
C PHE A 402 15.25 -38.78 -21.98
N LYS A 403 15.62 -38.56 -20.72
CA LYS A 403 17.02 -38.58 -20.27
C LYS A 403 17.70 -39.93 -20.53
N LYS A 404 16.97 -41.03 -20.31
CA LYS A 404 17.51 -42.39 -20.49
C LYS A 404 17.60 -42.81 -21.96
N LEU A 405 16.60 -42.49 -22.77
CA LEU A 405 16.42 -43.05 -24.11
C LEU A 405 16.67 -42.05 -25.24
N GLY A 406 16.62 -40.74 -24.96
CA GLY A 406 16.58 -39.66 -25.94
C GLY A 406 15.25 -39.56 -26.69
N THR A 407 14.22 -40.28 -26.23
CA THR A 407 12.87 -40.31 -26.83
C THR A 407 11.82 -40.44 -25.74
N VAL A 408 10.68 -39.78 -25.89
CA VAL A 408 9.52 -39.91 -24.99
C VAL A 408 8.60 -41.08 -25.35
N ALA A 409 8.52 -41.43 -26.64
CA ALA A 409 7.68 -42.52 -27.13
C ALA A 409 8.47 -43.81 -27.38
N MET A 410 7.88 -44.95 -27.02
CA MET A 410 8.47 -46.26 -27.32
C MET A 410 8.42 -46.55 -28.83
N PHE A 411 9.57 -46.93 -29.39
CA PHE A 411 9.66 -47.30 -30.80
C PHE A 411 8.90 -48.61 -31.10
N SER A 412 7.91 -48.54 -31.99
CA SER A 412 7.13 -49.70 -32.44
C SER A 412 7.44 -50.11 -33.87
N LYS A 413 8.16 -51.23 -34.04
CA LYS A 413 8.41 -51.86 -35.35
C LYS A 413 7.11 -52.28 -36.04
N SER A 414 6.18 -52.85 -35.27
CA SER A 414 4.90 -53.34 -35.80
C SER A 414 4.02 -52.20 -36.30
N ALA A 415 3.97 -51.07 -35.57
CA ALA A 415 3.22 -49.89 -36.01
C ALA A 415 3.70 -49.39 -37.38
N ARG A 416 5.02 -49.30 -37.60
CA ARG A 416 5.59 -48.87 -38.88
C ARG A 416 5.33 -49.87 -40.00
N LYS A 417 5.47 -51.18 -39.73
CA LYS A 417 5.22 -52.24 -40.73
C LYS A 417 3.76 -52.24 -41.21
N ARG A 418 2.79 -51.98 -40.33
CA ARG A 418 1.34 -51.92 -40.68
C ARG A 418 1.02 -50.85 -41.73
N VAL A 419 1.84 -49.81 -41.85
CA VAL A 419 1.67 -48.72 -42.82
C VAL A 419 2.73 -48.76 -43.94
N GLY A 420 3.42 -49.89 -44.13
CA GLY A 420 4.42 -50.07 -45.20
C GLY A 420 5.75 -49.32 -45.01
N LEU A 421 6.00 -48.74 -43.84
CA LEU A 421 7.22 -47.96 -43.57
C LEU A 421 8.37 -48.83 -43.03
N LYS A 422 9.61 -48.52 -43.46
CA LYS A 422 10.83 -49.14 -42.93
C LYS A 422 10.99 -48.83 -41.44
N SER A 423 11.41 -49.85 -40.68
CA SER A 423 11.65 -49.74 -39.23
C SER A 423 13.11 -49.36 -38.95
N LYS A 424 13.42 -48.05 -38.97
CA LYS A 424 14.72 -47.52 -38.52
C LYS A 424 14.54 -46.78 -37.20
N LYS A 425 15.37 -47.09 -36.19
CA LYS A 425 15.46 -46.32 -34.94
C LYS A 425 16.37 -45.10 -35.17
N PRO A 426 16.15 -43.99 -34.46
CA PRO A 426 17.10 -42.89 -34.45
C PRO A 426 18.43 -43.33 -33.83
N GLU A 427 19.54 -42.82 -34.37
CA GLU A 427 20.88 -42.94 -33.82
C GLU A 427 21.06 -41.76 -32.85
N LEU A 428 21.23 -42.03 -31.55
CA LEU A 428 21.13 -41.01 -30.47
C LEU A 428 22.35 -41.01 -29.53
N GLU A 429 23.46 -41.60 -29.96
CA GLU A 429 24.65 -41.72 -29.10
C GLU A 429 25.28 -40.34 -28.82
N ASP A 430 25.25 -39.46 -29.81
CA ASP A 430 25.63 -38.05 -29.71
C ASP A 430 24.80 -37.29 -28.67
N LEU A 431 23.46 -37.43 -28.71
CA LEU A 431 22.56 -36.79 -27.75
C LEU A 431 22.78 -37.33 -26.33
N LYS A 432 22.98 -38.64 -26.16
CA LYS A 432 23.28 -39.23 -24.85
C LYS A 432 24.57 -38.69 -24.24
N ILE A 433 25.60 -38.46 -25.06
CA ILE A 433 26.84 -37.81 -24.61
C ILE A 433 26.55 -36.40 -24.10
N LEU A 434 25.70 -35.63 -24.79
CA LEU A 434 25.31 -34.28 -24.35
C LEU A 434 24.51 -34.30 -23.05
N ILE A 435 23.51 -35.19 -22.94
CA ILE A 435 22.71 -35.34 -21.71
C ILE A 435 23.61 -35.72 -20.53
N TYR A 436 24.52 -36.69 -20.69
CA TYR A 436 25.45 -37.09 -19.65
C TYR A 436 26.36 -35.94 -19.19
N LYS A 437 26.87 -35.13 -20.14
CA LYS A 437 27.68 -33.94 -19.82
C LYS A 437 26.88 -32.88 -19.07
N LEU A 438 25.63 -32.65 -19.45
CA LEU A 438 24.73 -31.72 -18.77
C LEU A 438 24.46 -32.18 -17.33
N GLU A 439 24.13 -33.46 -17.13
CA GLU A 439 23.89 -34.00 -15.78
C GLU A 439 25.13 -33.95 -14.89
N LYS A 440 26.32 -34.17 -15.46
CA LYS A 440 27.58 -34.06 -14.70
C LYS A 440 27.86 -32.62 -14.27
N LYS A 441 27.64 -31.62 -15.15
CA LYS A 441 27.76 -30.20 -14.81
C LYS A 441 26.79 -29.75 -13.71
N VAL A 442 25.60 -30.36 -13.65
CA VAL A 442 24.63 -30.05 -12.58
C VAL A 442 25.05 -30.66 -11.23
N ARG A 443 25.84 -31.75 -11.24
CA ARG A 443 26.33 -32.43 -10.02
C ARG A 443 27.65 -31.89 -9.47
N ASP A 444 28.50 -31.31 -10.33
CA ASP A 444 29.72 -30.56 -9.98
C ASP A 444 29.58 -29.10 -10.49
N PRO A 445 28.81 -28.25 -9.79
CA PRO A 445 28.55 -26.87 -10.21
C PRO A 445 29.78 -25.96 -10.18
#